data_AF-A0A521BMY3-F1
#
_entry.id   AF-A0A521BMY3-F1
#
_cell.length_a   1.000
_cell.length_b   1.000
_cell.length_c   1.000
_cell.angle_alpha   90.00
_cell.angle_beta   90.00
_cell.angle_gamma   90.00
#
_symmetry.space_group_name_H-M   'P 1'
#
loop_
_entity.id
_entity.type
_entity.pdbx_description
1 polymer ?
#
loop_
_entity_poly.entity_id
_entity_poly.type
_entity_poly.pdbx_seq_one_letter_code
_entity_poly.pdbx_strand_id
1 'polypeptide(L)' 'MTDDETDLATAVDRFLEEADATFDQYEQGYADADATVSVLRSHADDLRDAFEE' A
#
# COMPACT_ATOMS: atom_id res chain seq x y z
N MET A 1 7.22 -1.46 23.70
CA MET A 1 6.80 -1.26 22.30
C MET A 1 6.76 0.23 22.15
N THR A 2 7.71 0.76 21.41
CA THR A 2 7.81 2.20 21.13
C THR A 2 6.67 2.56 20.17
N ASP A 3 6.10 3.75 20.29
CA ASP A 3 5.01 4.22 19.40
C ASP A 3 5.34 3.96 17.91
N ASP A 4 6.59 4.21 17.48
CA ASP A 4 7.13 3.88 16.16
C ASP A 4 6.86 2.44 15.67
N GLU A 5 7.05 1.43 16.52
CA GLU A 5 6.83 0.04 16.11
C GLU A 5 5.34 -0.24 15.85
N THR A 6 4.45 0.51 16.52
CA THR A 6 3.00 0.38 16.37
C THR A 6 2.50 1.17 15.16
N ASP A 7 3.06 2.36 14.91
CA ASP A 7 2.78 3.16 13.72
C ASP A 7 3.25 2.45 12.45
N LEU A 8 4.47 1.91 12.44
CA LEU A 8 4.97 1.13 11.30
C LEU A 8 4.13 -0.13 11.06
N ALA A 9 3.73 -0.85 12.11
CA ALA A 9 2.87 -2.02 11.96
C ALA A 9 1.51 -1.64 11.35
N THR A 10 0.95 -0.49 11.73
CA THR A 10 -0.30 0.05 11.16
C THR A 10 -0.12 0.45 9.70
N ALA A 11 0.99 1.09 9.36
CA ALA A 11 1.31 1.46 7.98
C ALA A 11 1.47 0.23 7.07
N VAL A 12 2.12 -0.83 7.58
CA VAL A 12 2.27 -2.10 6.85
C VAL A 12 0.91 -2.77 6.63
N ASP A 13 0.08 -2.87 7.67
CA ASP A 13 -1.27 -3.47 7.56
C ASP A 13 -2.10 -2.76 6.50
N ARG A 14 -2.12 -1.42 6.57
CA ARG A 14 -2.80 -0.56 5.59
C ARG A 14 -2.27 -0.77 4.16
N PHE A 15 -0.94 -0.81 3.98
CA PHE A 15 -0.35 -1.06 2.65
C PHE A 15 -0.81 -2.40 2.07
N LEU A 16 -0.88 -3.46 2.88
CA LEU A 16 -1.34 -4.77 2.42
C LEU A 16 -2.81 -4.72 2.00
N GLU A 17 -3.68 -4.09 2.79
CA GLU A 17 -5.10 -3.91 2.43
C GLU A 17 -5.27 -3.13 1.12
N GLU A 18 -4.54 -2.02 0.95
CA GLU A 18 -4.59 -1.20 -0.26
C GLU A 18 -4.03 -1.94 -1.50
N ALA A 19 -2.99 -2.77 -1.31
CA ALA A 19 -2.43 -3.60 -2.36
C ALA A 19 -3.41 -4.68 -2.83
N ASP A 20 -4.02 -5.43 -1.90
CA ASP A 20 -5.05 -6.43 -2.22
C ASP A 20 -6.23 -5.79 -2.96
N ALA A 21 -6.74 -4.64 -2.48
CA ALA A 21 -7.82 -3.92 -3.14
C ALA A 21 -7.43 -3.44 -4.56
N THR A 22 -6.17 -3.11 -4.80
CA THR A 22 -5.66 -2.71 -6.11
C THR A 22 -5.57 -3.91 -7.06
N PHE A 23 -5.16 -5.08 -6.57
CA PHE A 23 -5.18 -6.32 -7.35
C PHE A 23 -6.62 -6.77 -7.67
N ASP A 24 -7.53 -6.74 -6.71
CA ASP A 24 -8.94 -7.04 -6.92
C ASP A 24 -9.55 -6.17 -8.03
N GLN A 25 -9.21 -4.88 -8.07
CA GLN A 25 -9.68 -3.98 -9.12
C GLN A 25 -9.13 -4.35 -10.50
N TYR A 26 -7.85 -4.77 -10.57
CA TYR A 26 -7.25 -5.27 -11.80
C TYR A 26 -7.91 -6.57 -12.27
N GLU A 27 -8.10 -7.53 -11.38
CA GLU A 27 -8.68 -8.84 -11.68
C GLU A 27 -10.15 -8.74 -12.11
N GLN A 28 -10.90 -7.79 -11.54
CA GLN A 28 -12.27 -7.47 -11.96
C GLN A 28 -12.33 -6.67 -13.27
N GLY A 29 -11.18 -6.25 -13.83
CA GLY A 29 -11.09 -5.48 -15.06
C GLY A 29 -11.48 -4.01 -14.90
N TYR A 30 -11.49 -3.48 -13.67
CA TYR A 30 -11.74 -2.07 -13.38
C TYR A 30 -10.50 -1.18 -13.60
N ALA A 31 -9.31 -1.77 -13.65
CA ALA A 31 -8.05 -1.07 -13.90
C ALA A 31 -7.18 -1.85 -14.90
N ASP A 32 -6.43 -1.12 -15.72
CA ASP A 32 -5.37 -1.68 -16.57
C ASP A 32 -4.07 -1.85 -15.78
N ALA A 33 -3.18 -2.72 -16.25
CA ALA A 33 -1.94 -3.07 -15.57
C ALA A 33 -1.05 -1.85 -15.25
N ASP A 34 -0.99 -0.86 -16.15
CA ASP A 34 -0.20 0.36 -15.93
C ASP A 34 -0.78 1.22 -14.79
N ALA A 35 -2.11 1.31 -14.71
CA ALA A 35 -2.80 2.00 -13.63
C ALA A 35 -2.58 1.27 -12.28
N THR A 36 -2.71 -0.05 -12.27
CA THR A 36 -2.44 -0.90 -11.09
C THR A 36 -1.02 -0.70 -10.57
N VAL A 37 -0.01 -0.72 -11.46
CA VAL A 37 1.40 -0.51 -11.09
C VAL A 37 1.63 0.91 -10.56
N SER A 38 1.01 1.92 -11.17
CA SER A 38 1.12 3.31 -10.72
C SER A 38 0.58 3.49 -9.29
N VAL A 39 -0.60 2.91 -9.02
CA VAL A 39 -1.25 2.95 -7.69
C VAL A 39 -0.43 2.20 -6.64
N LEU A 40 0.01 0.97 -6.94
CA LEU A 40 0.88 0.21 -6.03
C LEU A 40 2.18 0.94 -5.71
N ARG A 41 2.75 1.65 -6.69
CA ARG A 41 3.95 2.45 -6.47
C ARG A 41 3.69 3.60 -5.50
N SER A 42 2.53 4.26 -5.61
CA SER A 42 2.12 5.30 -4.67
C SER A 42 2.02 4.75 -3.25
N HIS A 43 1.30 3.64 -3.04
CA HIS A 43 1.18 3.02 -1.72
C HIS A 43 2.55 2.59 -1.15
N ALA A 44 3.46 2.14 -2.01
CA ALA A 44 4.82 1.78 -1.58
C ALA A 44 5.68 2.98 -1.22
N ASP A 45 5.45 4.15 -1.83
CA ASP A 45 6.09 5.41 -1.40
C ASP A 45 5.52 5.87 -0.06
N ASP A 46 4.20 5.81 0.14
CA ASP A 46 3.56 6.15 1.42
C ASP A 46 4.09 5.28 2.58
N LEU A 47 4.31 3.97 2.33
CA LEU A 47 4.91 3.07 3.32
C LEU A 47 6.40 3.39 3.61
N ARG A 48 7.15 3.87 2.61
CA ARG A 48 8.55 4.29 2.82
C ARG A 48 8.62 5.53 3.67
N ASP A 49 7.78 6.52 3.37
CA ASP A 49 7.69 7.74 4.15
C ASP A 49 7.37 7.42 5.62
N ALA A 50 6.43 6.50 5.88
CA ALA A 50 6.09 6.04 7.23
C ALA A 50 7.21 5.26 7.94
N PHE A 51 8.15 4.67 7.20
CA PHE A 51 9.31 3.97 7.77
C PHE A 51 10.48 4.93 8.08
N GLU A 52 10.56 6.05 7.37
CA GLU A 52 11.61 7.06 7.52
C GLU A 52 11.27 8.14 8.57
N GLU A 53 10.01 8.21 9.02
CA GLU A 53 9.53 9.10 10.09
C GLU A 53 9.99 8.67 11.49
#